data_AF-A0A2N2VT92-F1
#
_entry.id   AF-A0A2N2VT92-F1
#
_cell.length_a   1.000
_cell.length_b   1.000
_cell.length_c   1.000
_cell.angle_alpha   90.00
_cell.angle_beta   90.00
_cell.angle_gamma   90.00
#
_symmetry.space_group_name_H-M   'P 1'
#
loop_
_entity.id
_entity.type
_entity.pdbx_description
1 polymer ?
#
loop_
_entity_poly.entity_id
_entity_poly.type
_entity_poly.pdbx_seq_one_letter_code
_entity_poly.pdbx_strand_id
1 'polypeptide(L)'
;PEQHIKRLIEFPEKEIAKNANERLFVNFYLKALENAANAESVKSYFMKVFDAQVLSRRQMLTTITKDEIREITLQKGGISILFYRSIFSEPAGVWEQKMLYLLGGIGQLENDIFDVYKDFQGGINTLATTTATIDELRNIYHTVMYEIFSLVNNTGFPAKNRKKFLRYIALIISRGLVCLDFLEKNEKTTYNVFSLKDYEKKDLVCNMDSLKNNLKLLLNYAKCNLSSTKASFPSVNHSDSILA
;
A
#
# COMPACT_ATOMS: atom_id res chain seq x y z
N PRO A 1 7.09 -18.44 -19.17
CA PRO A 1 5.92 -17.55 -18.93
C PRO A 1 6.31 -16.08 -18.78
N GLU A 2 7.27 -15.76 -17.90
CA GLU A 2 7.70 -14.38 -17.63
C GLU A 2 8.25 -13.65 -18.85
N GLN A 3 9.12 -14.32 -19.62
CA GLN A 3 9.68 -13.73 -20.84
C GLN A 3 8.60 -13.38 -21.87
N HIS A 4 7.49 -14.14 -21.92
CA HIS A 4 6.34 -13.82 -22.78
C HIS A 4 5.65 -12.54 -22.34
N ILE A 5 5.42 -12.38 -21.03
CA ILE A 5 4.82 -11.17 -20.47
C ILE A 5 5.74 -9.95 -20.67
N LYS A 6 7.06 -10.10 -20.49
CA LYS A 6 8.02 -9.03 -20.78
C LYS A 6 7.91 -8.56 -22.22
N ARG A 7 7.87 -9.47 -23.18
CA ARG A 7 7.71 -9.11 -24.60
C ARG A 7 6.36 -8.48 -24.90
N LEU A 8 5.27 -8.94 -24.25
CA LEU A 8 3.95 -8.30 -24.36
C LEU A 8 3.96 -6.84 -23.88
N ILE A 9 4.86 -6.48 -22.95
CA ILE A 9 5.02 -5.09 -22.48
C ILE A 9 5.94 -4.29 -23.44
N GLU A 10 7.05 -4.87 -23.88
CA GLU A 10 8.04 -4.17 -24.73
C GLU A 10 7.54 -3.97 -26.17
N PHE A 11 6.93 -5.00 -26.76
CA PHE A 11 6.50 -5.09 -28.15
C PHE A 11 5.03 -5.56 -28.27
N PRO A 12 4.06 -4.86 -27.65
CA PRO A 12 2.66 -5.27 -27.62
C PRO A 12 2.03 -5.44 -29.01
N GLU A 13 2.54 -4.73 -30.01
CA GLU A 13 2.08 -4.81 -31.41
C GLU A 13 2.60 -6.04 -32.18
N LYS A 14 3.67 -6.68 -31.69
CA LYS A 14 4.33 -7.82 -32.37
C LYS A 14 4.01 -9.16 -31.72
N GLU A 15 3.61 -9.16 -30.46
CA GLU A 15 3.40 -10.38 -29.69
C GLU A 15 2.00 -10.98 -29.91
N ILE A 16 1.95 -12.29 -30.07
CA ILE A 16 0.69 -13.03 -30.25
C ILE A 16 0.08 -13.33 -28.89
N ALA A 17 -1.03 -12.67 -28.58
CA ALA A 17 -1.81 -12.93 -27.37
C ALA A 17 -2.37 -14.36 -27.36
N LYS A 18 -2.08 -15.11 -26.29
CA LYS A 18 -2.39 -16.54 -26.17
C LYS A 18 -3.80 -16.85 -25.67
N ASN A 19 -4.46 -15.88 -25.04
CA ASN A 19 -5.78 -16.05 -24.43
C ASN A 19 -6.57 -14.73 -24.44
N ALA A 20 -7.82 -14.79 -23.97
CA ALA A 20 -8.71 -13.62 -23.95
C ALA A 20 -8.17 -12.46 -23.08
N ASN A 21 -7.55 -12.78 -21.94
CA ASN A 21 -6.98 -11.77 -21.05
C ASN A 21 -5.80 -11.05 -21.70
N GLU A 22 -4.91 -11.79 -22.37
CA GLU A 22 -3.80 -11.20 -23.13
C GLU A 22 -4.30 -10.35 -24.31
N ARG A 23 -5.39 -10.74 -24.98
CA ARG A 23 -5.97 -9.92 -26.06
C ARG A 23 -6.56 -8.60 -25.52
N LEU A 24 -7.28 -8.67 -24.40
CA LEU A 24 -7.79 -7.47 -23.74
C LEU A 24 -6.66 -6.57 -23.26
N PHE A 25 -5.63 -7.18 -22.66
CA PHE A 25 -4.42 -6.50 -22.25
C PHE A 25 -3.80 -5.72 -23.42
N VAL A 26 -3.48 -6.38 -24.54
CA VAL A 26 -2.87 -5.72 -25.70
C VAL A 26 -3.75 -4.58 -26.22
N ASN A 27 -5.07 -4.79 -26.34
CA ASN A 27 -5.99 -3.76 -26.84
C ASN A 27 -6.00 -2.50 -25.96
N PHE A 28 -6.17 -2.66 -24.64
CA PHE A 28 -6.19 -1.51 -23.74
C PHE A 28 -4.81 -0.88 -23.55
N TYR A 29 -3.76 -1.70 -23.57
CA TYR A 29 -2.41 -1.21 -23.39
C TYR A 29 -1.95 -0.39 -24.60
N LEU A 30 -2.22 -0.83 -25.83
CA LEU A 30 -1.94 -0.04 -27.02
C LEU A 30 -2.70 1.29 -27.00
N LYS A 31 -3.98 1.30 -26.62
CA LYS A 31 -4.74 2.55 -26.43
C LYS A 31 -4.12 3.46 -25.38
N ALA A 32 -3.64 2.91 -24.27
CA ALA A 32 -2.97 3.70 -23.24
C ALA A 32 -1.67 4.31 -23.77
N LEU A 33 -0.88 3.56 -24.55
CA LEU A 33 0.36 4.05 -25.16
C LEU A 33 0.11 5.13 -26.23
N GLU A 34 -0.94 4.96 -27.05
CA GLU A 34 -1.36 5.95 -28.06
C GLU A 34 -1.79 7.28 -27.44
N ASN A 35 -2.36 7.24 -26.23
CA ASN A 35 -2.85 8.43 -25.52
C ASN A 35 -1.85 8.96 -24.47
N ALA A 36 -0.75 8.26 -24.24
CA ALA A 36 0.28 8.70 -23.31
C ALA A 36 1.14 9.78 -23.96
N ALA A 37 1.46 10.82 -23.20
CA ALA A 37 2.41 11.83 -23.66
C ALA A 37 3.82 11.26 -23.89
N ASN A 38 4.17 10.19 -23.18
CA ASN A 38 5.44 9.47 -23.32
C ASN A 38 5.22 7.96 -23.15
N ALA A 39 4.99 7.27 -24.27
CA ALA A 39 4.79 5.82 -24.30
C ALA A 39 5.98 5.03 -23.72
N GLU A 40 7.22 5.47 -23.93
CA GLU A 40 8.42 4.79 -23.41
C GLU A 40 8.51 4.88 -21.89
N SER A 41 8.11 6.01 -21.29
CA SER A 41 7.99 6.14 -19.84
C SER A 41 6.97 5.15 -19.28
N VAL A 42 5.81 5.04 -19.93
CA VAL A 42 4.74 4.09 -19.56
C VAL A 42 5.26 2.65 -19.63
N LYS A 43 5.93 2.27 -20.73
CA LYS A 43 6.58 0.94 -20.87
C LYS A 43 7.61 0.68 -19.77
N SER A 44 8.49 1.65 -19.51
CA SER A 44 9.52 1.52 -18.48
C SER A 44 8.93 1.29 -17.09
N TYR A 45 7.94 2.08 -16.68
CA TYR A 45 7.28 1.88 -15.40
C TYR A 45 6.49 0.58 -15.34
N PHE A 46 5.86 0.16 -16.42
CA PHE A 46 5.16 -1.12 -16.44
C PHE A 46 6.13 -2.30 -16.30
N MET A 47 7.29 -2.25 -16.95
CA MET A 47 8.33 -3.25 -16.75
C MET A 47 8.77 -3.30 -15.27
N LYS A 48 8.90 -2.15 -14.61
CA LYS A 48 9.19 -2.08 -13.17
C LYS A 48 8.06 -2.69 -12.32
N VAL A 49 6.78 -2.48 -12.67
CA VAL A 49 5.65 -3.14 -11.98
C VAL A 49 5.76 -4.65 -12.14
N PHE A 50 6.06 -5.13 -13.35
CA PHE A 50 6.27 -6.55 -13.61
C PHE A 50 7.42 -7.11 -12.76
N ASP A 51 8.57 -6.46 -12.74
CA ASP A 51 9.73 -6.90 -11.97
C ASP A 51 9.44 -6.88 -10.46
N ALA A 52 8.71 -5.89 -9.94
CA ALA A 52 8.27 -5.85 -8.54
C ALA A 52 7.30 -7.00 -8.22
N GLN A 53 6.39 -7.34 -9.14
CA GLN A 53 5.51 -8.49 -8.99
C GLN A 53 6.28 -9.82 -8.98
N VAL A 54 7.31 -9.97 -9.83
CA VAL A 54 8.19 -11.14 -9.80
C VAL A 54 8.96 -11.21 -8.47
N LEU A 55 9.51 -10.08 -8.01
CA LEU A 55 10.23 -10.00 -6.74
C LEU A 55 9.34 -10.40 -5.54
N SER A 56 8.05 -10.06 -5.57
CA SER A 56 7.11 -10.38 -4.49
C SER A 56 6.95 -11.88 -4.21
N ARG A 57 7.32 -12.75 -5.15
CA ARG A 57 7.34 -14.20 -4.91
C ARG A 57 8.33 -14.61 -3.83
N ARG A 58 9.34 -13.78 -3.53
CA ARG A 58 10.23 -13.99 -2.38
C ARG A 58 9.48 -14.02 -1.05
N GLN A 59 8.31 -13.38 -0.95
CA GLN A 59 7.46 -13.43 0.25
C GLN A 59 6.92 -14.84 0.53
N MET A 60 7.08 -15.81 -0.38
CA MET A 60 6.77 -17.22 -0.12
C MET A 60 7.92 -17.98 0.55
N LEU A 61 9.12 -17.39 0.64
CA LEU A 61 10.30 -18.03 1.21
C LEU A 61 10.25 -17.97 2.73
N THR A 62 10.57 -19.07 3.40
CA THR A 62 10.68 -19.11 4.87
C THR A 62 11.90 -18.34 5.42
N THR A 63 12.86 -18.02 4.55
CA THR A 63 14.10 -17.32 4.90
C THR A 63 14.03 -15.81 4.65
N ILE A 64 12.90 -15.28 4.21
CA ILE A 64 12.77 -13.84 3.93
C ILE A 64 12.84 -13.04 5.24
N THR A 65 13.59 -11.95 5.22
CA THR A 65 13.72 -11.06 6.39
C THR A 65 12.57 -10.06 6.48
N LYS A 66 12.31 -9.51 7.68
CA LYS A 66 11.31 -8.45 7.87
C LYS A 66 11.58 -7.21 7.00
N ASP A 67 12.85 -6.83 6.84
CA ASP A 67 13.25 -5.68 6.01
C ASP A 67 12.98 -5.93 4.52
N GLU A 68 13.23 -7.15 4.03
CA GLU A 68 12.88 -7.52 2.66
C GLU A 68 11.36 -7.54 2.43
N ILE A 69 10.58 -8.04 3.38
CA ILE A 69 9.11 -7.99 3.31
C ILE A 69 8.66 -6.52 3.20
N ARG A 70 9.20 -5.65 4.07
CA ARG A 70 8.88 -4.22 4.07
C ARG A 70 9.21 -3.56 2.73
N GLU A 71 10.41 -3.78 2.20
CA GLU A 71 10.83 -3.20 0.93
C GLU A 71 9.93 -3.67 -0.22
N ILE A 72 9.66 -4.98 -0.30
CA ILE A 72 8.78 -5.56 -1.33
C ILE A 72 7.36 -4.97 -1.24
N THR A 73 6.77 -4.88 -0.04
CA THR A 73 5.44 -4.31 0.17
C THR A 73 5.41 -2.86 -0.33
N LEU A 74 6.39 -2.02 0.05
CA LEU A 74 6.43 -0.63 -0.38
C LEU A 74 6.69 -0.49 -1.88
N GLN A 75 7.61 -1.28 -2.44
CA GLN A 75 8.00 -1.23 -3.84
C GLN A 75 6.85 -1.61 -4.78
N LYS A 76 6.12 -2.69 -4.48
CA LYS A 76 5.03 -3.19 -5.30
C LYS A 76 3.92 -2.15 -5.47
N GLY A 77 3.48 -1.56 -4.35
CA GLY A 77 2.48 -0.50 -4.37
C GLY A 77 3.01 0.80 -4.98
N GLY A 78 4.22 1.22 -4.57
CA GLY A 78 4.80 2.50 -4.98
C GLY A 78 5.07 2.61 -6.48
N ILE A 79 5.66 1.57 -7.08
CA ILE A 79 5.91 1.54 -8.52
C ILE A 79 4.58 1.54 -9.30
N SER A 80 3.54 0.89 -8.79
CA SER A 80 2.22 0.86 -9.44
C SER A 80 1.58 2.25 -9.54
N ILE A 81 1.70 3.08 -8.49
CA ILE A 81 1.21 4.47 -8.55
C ILE A 81 2.06 5.32 -9.50
N LEU A 82 3.39 5.13 -9.51
CA LEU A 82 4.26 5.83 -10.46
C LEU A 82 3.97 5.42 -11.92
N PHE A 83 3.59 4.17 -12.16
CA PHE A 83 3.10 3.72 -13.45
C PHE A 83 1.84 4.48 -13.89
N TYR A 84 0.83 4.61 -13.04
CA TYR A 84 -0.34 5.44 -13.38
C TYR A 84 0.04 6.91 -13.61
N ARG A 85 0.98 7.45 -12.82
CA ARG A 85 1.44 8.82 -12.97
C ARG A 85 2.19 9.07 -14.29
N SER A 86 2.79 8.03 -14.88
CA SER A 86 3.62 8.13 -16.09
C SER A 86 2.84 8.45 -17.38
N ILE A 87 1.51 8.29 -17.38
CA ILE A 87 0.66 8.60 -18.56
C ILE A 87 0.45 10.10 -18.77
N PHE A 88 0.58 10.89 -17.70
CA PHE A 88 0.37 12.34 -17.73
C PHE A 88 1.55 13.03 -18.42
N SER A 89 1.25 14.11 -19.16
CA SER A 89 2.22 14.88 -19.93
C SER A 89 3.28 15.57 -19.07
N GLU A 90 2.89 16.04 -17.89
CA GLU A 90 3.80 16.82 -17.06
C GLU A 90 4.63 15.85 -16.21
N PRO A 91 5.97 15.92 -16.24
CA PRO A 91 6.80 15.05 -15.42
C PRO A 91 6.51 15.30 -13.93
N ALA A 92 6.47 14.23 -13.14
CA ALA A 92 6.30 14.37 -11.70
C ALA A 92 7.56 14.98 -11.06
N GLY A 93 7.39 15.96 -10.19
CA GLY A 93 8.52 16.54 -9.43
C GLY A 93 9.12 15.53 -8.45
N VAL A 94 10.36 15.72 -8.00
CA VAL A 94 11.04 14.77 -7.09
C VAL A 94 10.24 14.50 -5.81
N TRP A 95 9.66 15.53 -5.20
CA TRP A 95 8.82 15.39 -3.99
C TRP A 95 7.50 14.68 -4.28
N GLU A 96 6.91 14.94 -5.44
CA GLU A 96 5.69 14.25 -5.88
C GLU A 96 5.97 12.77 -6.12
N GLN A 97 7.08 12.42 -6.78
CA GLN A 97 7.46 11.02 -7.01
C GLN A 97 7.67 10.26 -5.69
N LYS A 98 8.41 10.84 -4.74
CA LYS A 98 8.60 10.25 -3.40
C LYS A 98 7.27 10.07 -2.67
N MET A 99 6.42 11.10 -2.69
CA MET A 99 5.09 11.06 -2.07
C MET A 99 4.21 9.97 -2.67
N LEU A 100 4.16 9.88 -4.00
CA LEU A 100 3.36 8.89 -4.72
C LEU A 100 3.87 7.47 -4.52
N TYR A 101 5.19 7.28 -4.45
CA TYR A 101 5.79 5.98 -4.13
C TYR A 101 5.34 5.49 -2.75
N LEU A 102 5.45 6.34 -1.71
CA LEU A 102 4.99 5.96 -0.38
C LEU A 102 3.47 5.82 -0.30
N LEU A 103 2.70 6.62 -1.02
CA LEU A 103 1.25 6.48 -1.11
C LEU A 103 0.84 5.14 -1.73
N GLY A 104 1.54 4.69 -2.76
CA GLY A 104 1.35 3.35 -3.29
C GLY A 104 1.75 2.27 -2.29
N GLY A 105 2.89 2.44 -1.62
CA GLY A 105 3.37 1.51 -0.60
C GLY A 105 2.42 1.35 0.58
N ILE A 106 1.87 2.45 1.12
CA ILE A 106 0.86 2.36 2.19
C ILE A 106 -0.42 1.69 1.70
N GLY A 107 -0.81 1.88 0.44
CA GLY A 107 -1.94 1.18 -0.17
C GLY A 107 -1.73 -0.33 -0.28
N GLN A 108 -0.51 -0.78 -0.60
CA GLN A 108 -0.17 -2.22 -0.55
C GLN A 108 -0.16 -2.74 0.89
N LEU A 109 0.35 -1.96 1.84
CA LEU A 109 0.29 -2.32 3.26
C LEU A 109 -1.16 -2.43 3.76
N GLU A 110 -2.05 -1.52 3.36
CA GLU A 110 -3.49 -1.63 3.64
C GLU A 110 -4.07 -2.92 3.04
N ASN A 111 -3.74 -3.24 1.79
CA ASN A 111 -4.17 -4.48 1.16
C ASN A 111 -3.77 -5.71 2.02
N ASP A 112 -2.50 -5.78 2.43
CA ASP A 112 -1.99 -6.88 3.25
C ASP A 112 -2.68 -6.92 4.64
N ILE A 113 -3.01 -5.76 5.23
CA ILE A 113 -3.79 -5.65 6.48
C ILE A 113 -5.25 -6.13 6.30
N PHE A 114 -5.86 -5.90 5.14
CA PHE A 114 -7.21 -6.39 4.86
C PHE A 114 -7.25 -7.89 4.52
N ASP A 115 -6.19 -8.39 3.89
CA ASP A 115 -6.10 -9.76 3.38
C ASP A 115 -5.33 -10.73 4.33
N VAL A 116 -5.07 -10.37 5.60
CA VAL A 116 -4.29 -11.20 6.56
C VAL A 116 -4.68 -12.67 6.53
N TYR A 117 -5.99 -12.97 6.61
CA TYR A 117 -6.48 -14.35 6.54
C TYR A 117 -6.08 -15.03 5.23
N LYS A 118 -6.30 -14.37 4.10
CA LYS A 118 -6.04 -14.92 2.75
C LYS A 118 -4.54 -15.11 2.53
N ASP A 119 -3.72 -14.14 2.93
CA ASP A 119 -2.27 -14.21 2.78
C ASP A 119 -1.67 -15.29 3.68
N PHE A 120 -2.15 -15.40 4.91
CA PHE A 120 -1.75 -16.47 5.83
C PHE A 120 -2.10 -17.87 5.28
N GLN A 121 -3.33 -18.07 4.80
CA GLN A 121 -3.74 -19.33 4.17
C GLN A 121 -2.93 -19.62 2.88
N GLY A 122 -2.51 -18.57 2.18
CA GLY A 122 -1.65 -18.66 1.01
C GLY A 122 -0.17 -18.90 1.32
N GLY A 123 0.25 -18.87 2.59
CA GLY A 123 1.65 -18.98 2.98
C GLY A 123 2.50 -17.77 2.55
N ILE A 124 1.88 -16.60 2.37
CA ILE A 124 2.53 -15.36 1.97
C ILE A 124 3.00 -14.62 3.22
N ASN A 125 4.31 -14.33 3.31
CA ASN A 125 4.89 -13.52 4.36
C ASN A 125 4.76 -12.02 4.02
N THR A 126 3.69 -11.40 4.51
CA THR A 126 3.47 -9.95 4.54
C THR A 126 3.78 -9.38 5.92
N LEU A 127 3.95 -8.06 6.01
CA LEU A 127 4.14 -7.38 7.31
C LEU A 127 3.02 -7.73 8.30
N ALA A 128 1.78 -7.85 7.82
CA ALA A 128 0.64 -8.18 8.65
C ALA A 128 0.61 -9.66 9.08
N THR A 129 1.17 -10.57 8.26
CA THR A 129 1.22 -11.99 8.63
C THR A 129 2.41 -12.38 9.51
N THR A 130 3.46 -11.55 9.54
CA THR A 130 4.71 -11.83 10.26
C THR A 130 4.93 -10.96 11.49
N THR A 131 4.03 -10.01 11.76
CA THR A 131 4.13 -9.14 12.94
C THR A 131 3.86 -9.95 14.20
N ALA A 132 4.59 -9.66 15.29
CA ALA A 132 4.33 -10.30 16.58
C ALA A 132 3.15 -9.63 17.30
N THR A 133 3.00 -8.32 17.09
CA THR A 133 1.91 -7.50 17.63
C THR A 133 1.39 -6.53 16.57
N ILE A 134 0.13 -6.13 16.70
CA ILE A 134 -0.52 -5.12 15.87
C ILE A 134 0.05 -3.73 16.16
N ASP A 135 0.58 -3.49 17.36
CA ASP A 135 1.29 -2.24 17.68
C ASP A 135 2.54 -2.05 16.80
N GLU A 136 3.33 -3.11 16.55
CA GLU A 136 4.48 -3.05 15.63
C GLU A 136 4.01 -2.64 14.21
N LEU A 137 2.96 -3.29 13.71
CA LEU A 137 2.39 -3.01 12.39
C LEU A 137 1.80 -1.60 12.30
N ARG A 138 1.10 -1.15 13.35
CA ARG A 138 0.52 0.18 13.47
C ARG A 138 1.60 1.26 13.47
N ASN A 139 2.73 1.02 14.13
CA ASN A 139 3.86 1.95 14.12
C ASN A 139 4.43 2.11 12.71
N ILE A 140 4.66 1.01 11.98
CA ILE A 140 5.10 1.07 10.57
C ILE A 140 4.11 1.88 9.73
N TYR A 141 2.81 1.60 9.89
CA TYR A 141 1.74 2.28 9.17
C TYR A 141 1.73 3.79 9.43
N HIS A 142 1.82 4.19 10.70
CA HIS A 142 1.88 5.60 11.09
C HIS A 142 3.13 6.31 10.56
N THR A 143 4.31 5.66 10.62
CA THR A 143 5.53 6.24 10.06
C THR A 143 5.36 6.59 8.58
N VAL A 144 4.85 5.66 7.78
CA VAL A 144 4.63 5.88 6.33
C VAL A 144 3.57 6.98 6.11
N MET A 145 2.47 6.96 6.87
CA MET A 145 1.42 7.99 6.82
C MET A 145 1.98 9.39 7.07
N TYR A 146 2.78 9.57 8.14
CA TYR A 146 3.35 10.86 8.48
C TYR A 146 4.36 11.35 7.45
N GLU A 147 5.15 10.44 6.88
CA GLU A 147 6.09 10.79 5.82
C GLU A 147 5.37 11.27 4.57
N ILE A 148 4.28 10.59 4.16
CA ILE A 148 3.43 11.05 3.04
C ILE A 148 2.90 12.47 3.32
N PHE A 149 2.37 12.73 4.51
CA PHE A 149 1.81 14.05 4.85
C PHE A 149 2.89 15.14 4.84
N SER A 150 4.09 14.82 5.30
CA SER A 150 5.25 15.72 5.23
C SER A 150 5.64 16.01 3.77
N LEU A 151 5.78 14.97 2.94
CA LEU A 151 6.16 15.10 1.54
C LEU A 151 5.15 15.90 0.72
N VAL A 152 3.85 15.76 1.00
CA VAL A 152 2.82 16.58 0.36
C VAL A 152 3.11 18.07 0.55
N ASN A 153 3.53 18.50 1.75
CA ASN A 153 3.86 19.91 2.01
C ASN A 153 5.10 20.41 1.26
N ASN A 154 6.01 19.51 0.88
CA ASN A 154 7.21 19.82 0.09
C ASN A 154 6.93 19.88 -1.42
N THR A 155 5.73 19.52 -1.87
CA THR A 155 5.37 19.64 -3.29
C THR A 155 5.13 21.09 -3.70
N GLY A 156 5.40 21.39 -4.98
CA GLY A 156 5.16 22.71 -5.57
C GLY A 156 3.68 23.05 -5.83
N PHE A 157 2.74 22.18 -5.45
CA PHE A 157 1.32 22.39 -5.73
C PHE A 157 0.71 23.48 -4.83
N PRO A 158 -0.32 24.22 -5.29
CA PRO A 158 -1.01 25.22 -4.46
C PRO A 158 -1.50 24.67 -3.12
N ALA A 159 -1.43 25.45 -2.05
CA ALA A 159 -1.80 25.03 -0.70
C ALA A 159 -3.24 24.46 -0.61
N LYS A 160 -4.19 25.05 -1.34
CA LYS A 160 -5.57 24.56 -1.44
C LYS A 160 -5.64 23.14 -2.02
N ASN A 161 -4.81 22.84 -3.02
CA ASN A 161 -4.76 21.54 -3.68
C ASN A 161 -4.10 20.50 -2.77
N ARG A 162 -3.00 20.87 -2.10
CA ARG A 162 -2.35 20.03 -1.09
C ARG A 162 -3.34 19.65 0.02
N LYS A 163 -4.06 20.63 0.58
CA LYS A 163 -5.08 20.38 1.61
C LYS A 163 -6.21 19.48 1.12
N LYS A 164 -6.68 19.69 -0.13
CA LYS A 164 -7.71 18.84 -0.75
C LYS A 164 -7.21 17.41 -0.92
N PHE A 165 -5.97 17.24 -1.38
CA PHE A 165 -5.33 15.94 -1.53
C PHE A 165 -5.18 15.21 -0.20
N LEU A 166 -4.68 15.90 0.84
CA LEU A 166 -4.56 15.35 2.19
C LEU A 166 -5.91 14.83 2.73
N ARG A 167 -7.02 15.52 2.43
CA ARG A 167 -8.38 15.06 2.78
C ARG A 167 -8.77 13.76 2.10
N TYR A 168 -8.44 13.59 0.81
CA TYR A 168 -8.75 12.34 0.11
C TYR A 168 -7.91 11.17 0.64
N ILE A 169 -6.60 11.38 0.82
CA ILE A 169 -5.73 10.29 1.31
C ILE A 169 -6.04 9.94 2.77
N ALA A 170 -6.40 10.91 3.61
CA ALA A 170 -6.77 10.62 4.99
C ALA A 170 -8.00 9.72 5.08
N LEU A 171 -8.96 9.84 4.15
CA LEU A 171 -10.10 8.93 4.09
C LEU A 171 -9.66 7.50 3.76
N ILE A 172 -8.76 7.34 2.79
CA ILE A 172 -8.20 6.04 2.41
C ILE A 172 -7.48 5.44 3.62
N ILE A 173 -6.48 6.16 4.14
CA ILE A 173 -5.62 5.74 5.26
C ILE A 173 -6.42 5.38 6.52
N SER A 174 -7.52 6.09 6.77
CA SER A 174 -8.40 5.81 7.90
C SER A 174 -9.06 4.43 7.81
N ARG A 175 -9.21 3.86 6.62
CA ARG A 175 -9.70 2.48 6.46
C ARG A 175 -8.69 1.49 7.02
N GLY A 176 -7.40 1.64 6.70
CA GLY A 176 -6.33 0.84 7.31
C GLY A 176 -6.33 0.95 8.84
N LEU A 177 -6.50 2.17 9.39
CA LEU A 177 -6.59 2.36 10.84
C LEU A 177 -7.77 1.61 11.49
N VAL A 178 -8.94 1.59 10.84
CA VAL A 178 -10.10 0.82 11.32
C VAL A 178 -9.80 -0.67 11.36
N CYS A 179 -9.10 -1.20 10.35
CA CYS A 179 -8.70 -2.60 10.33
C CYS A 179 -7.66 -2.93 11.41
N LEU A 180 -6.69 -2.04 11.64
CA LEU A 180 -5.74 -2.17 12.74
C LEU A 180 -6.45 -2.17 14.10
N ASP A 181 -7.42 -1.27 14.33
CA ASP A 181 -8.23 -1.26 15.55
C ASP A 181 -9.03 -2.56 15.75
N PHE A 182 -9.42 -3.21 14.64
CA PHE A 182 -10.09 -4.50 14.67
C PHE A 182 -9.13 -5.63 15.04
N LEU A 183 -7.96 -5.71 14.37
CA LEU A 183 -6.96 -6.75 14.64
C LEU A 183 -6.37 -6.63 16.04
N GLU A 184 -6.07 -5.41 16.50
CA GLU A 184 -5.54 -5.15 17.85
C GLU A 184 -6.52 -5.60 18.95
N LYS A 185 -7.83 -5.47 18.69
CA LYS A 185 -8.85 -5.98 19.62
C LYS A 185 -8.79 -7.50 19.72
N ASN A 186 -8.53 -8.21 18.63
CA ASN A 186 -8.46 -9.67 18.60
C ASN A 186 -7.11 -10.17 19.16
N GLU A 187 -6.04 -9.39 19.03
CA GLU A 187 -4.78 -9.65 19.75
C GLU A 187 -4.96 -9.75 21.28
N LYS A 188 -5.84 -8.91 21.84
CA LYS A 188 -6.15 -8.93 23.28
C LYS A 188 -6.83 -10.23 23.72
N THR A 189 -7.41 -11.02 22.80
CA THR A 189 -8.02 -12.30 23.14
C THR A 189 -7.01 -13.45 23.22
N THR A 190 -5.77 -13.22 22.78
CA THR A 190 -4.66 -14.20 22.75
C THR A 190 -3.46 -13.67 23.56
N TYR A 191 -3.73 -13.09 24.73
CA TYR A 191 -2.72 -12.61 25.67
C TYR A 191 -1.75 -11.56 25.09
N ASN A 192 -2.23 -10.69 24.19
CA ASN A 192 -1.43 -9.67 23.49
C ASN A 192 -0.34 -10.26 22.58
N VAL A 193 -0.59 -11.45 22.02
CA VAL A 193 0.25 -12.05 20.98
C VAL A 193 -0.59 -12.23 19.73
N PHE A 194 -0.16 -11.65 18.61
CA PHE A 194 -0.88 -11.76 17.33
C PHE A 194 -0.52 -13.08 16.63
N SER A 195 -1.02 -14.19 17.18
CA SER A 195 -0.76 -15.54 16.70
C SER A 195 -1.84 -15.99 15.71
N LEU A 196 -1.51 -15.96 14.41
CA LEU A 196 -2.46 -16.29 13.34
C LEU A 196 -3.02 -17.71 13.37
N LYS A 197 -2.30 -18.64 14.01
CA LYS A 197 -2.74 -20.03 14.17
C LYS A 197 -3.90 -20.17 15.16
N ASP A 198 -4.09 -19.19 16.02
CA ASP A 198 -5.09 -19.19 17.09
C ASP A 198 -6.38 -18.47 16.68
N TYR A 199 -6.44 -17.94 15.45
CA TYR A 199 -7.55 -17.15 14.94
C TYR A 199 -8.34 -17.88 13.86
N GLU A 200 -9.65 -17.62 13.81
CA GLU A 200 -10.50 -18.00 12.70
C GLU A 200 -10.61 -16.84 11.68
N LYS A 201 -11.18 -17.12 10.50
CA LYS A 201 -11.44 -16.12 9.46
C LYS A 201 -12.15 -14.87 10.00
N LYS A 202 -13.13 -15.05 10.90
CA LYS A 202 -13.92 -13.95 11.46
C LYS A 202 -13.10 -13.00 12.35
N ASP A 203 -11.95 -13.47 12.85
CA ASP A 203 -11.05 -12.70 13.72
C ASP A 203 -9.97 -11.98 12.90
N LEU A 204 -9.81 -12.32 11.62
CA LEU A 204 -8.79 -11.75 10.73
C LEU A 204 -9.37 -10.90 9.59
N VAL A 205 -10.67 -11.00 9.32
CA VAL A 205 -11.33 -10.26 8.22
C VAL A 205 -12.18 -9.12 8.78
N CYS A 206 -11.70 -7.89 8.61
CA CYS A 206 -12.44 -6.68 8.97
C CYS A 206 -13.49 -6.33 7.89
N ASN A 207 -14.78 -6.49 8.21
CA ASN A 207 -15.87 -6.11 7.31
C ASN A 207 -16.08 -4.58 7.28
N MET A 208 -15.52 -3.91 6.27
CA MET A 208 -15.64 -2.46 6.08
C MET A 208 -17.03 -2.00 5.62
N ASP A 209 -17.92 -2.91 5.18
CA ASP A 209 -19.28 -2.55 4.77
C ASP A 209 -20.23 -2.38 5.98
N SER A 210 -19.79 -2.76 7.18
CA SER A 210 -20.59 -2.60 8.39
C SER A 210 -20.73 -1.13 8.81
N LEU A 211 -21.94 -0.74 9.24
CA LEU A 211 -22.23 0.61 9.75
C LEU A 211 -21.29 1.01 10.91
N LYS A 212 -20.96 0.06 11.78
CA LYS A 212 -20.04 0.28 12.90
C LYS A 212 -18.64 0.66 12.43
N ASN A 213 -18.11 -0.03 11.42
CA ASN A 213 -16.78 0.27 10.89
C ASN A 213 -16.77 1.56 10.06
N ASN A 214 -17.88 1.89 9.38
CA ASN A 214 -18.06 3.19 8.76
C ASN A 214 -18.09 4.35 9.78
N LEU A 215 -18.69 4.15 10.97
CA LEU A 215 -18.61 5.15 12.03
C LEU A 215 -17.18 5.31 12.55
N LYS A 216 -16.47 4.19 12.79
CA LYS A 216 -15.05 4.23 13.17
C LYS A 216 -14.18 4.92 12.12
N LEU A 217 -14.48 4.72 10.84
CA LEU A 217 -13.80 5.39 9.73
C LEU A 217 -13.95 6.91 9.84
N LEU A 218 -15.16 7.41 10.08
CA LEU A 218 -15.40 8.84 10.28
C LEU A 218 -14.66 9.39 11.51
N LEU A 219 -14.62 8.61 12.61
CA LEU A 219 -13.87 8.98 13.81
C LEU A 219 -12.36 9.05 13.55
N ASN A 220 -11.78 8.05 12.87
CA ASN A 220 -10.36 8.04 12.50
C ASN A 220 -10.03 9.17 11.52
N TYR A 221 -10.90 9.43 10.54
CA TYR A 221 -10.76 10.54 9.60
C TYR A 221 -10.78 11.90 10.31
N ALA A 222 -11.65 12.09 11.32
CA ALA A 222 -11.69 13.31 12.11
C ALA A 222 -10.43 13.48 12.99
N LYS A 223 -9.88 12.37 13.51
CA LYS A 223 -8.65 12.35 14.32
C LYS A 223 -7.39 12.61 13.49
N CYS A 224 -7.37 12.23 12.21
CA CYS A 224 -6.37 12.71 11.26
C CYS A 224 -6.53 14.24 11.15
N ASN A 225 -5.95 14.99 12.10
CA ASN A 225 -6.03 16.45 12.14
C ASN A 225 -5.39 17.03 10.87
N LEU A 226 -6.22 17.25 9.84
CA LEU A 226 -5.85 17.83 8.54
C LEU A 226 -5.68 19.36 8.59
N SER A 227 -5.63 19.91 9.81
CA SER A 227 -5.37 21.31 10.07
C SER A 227 -4.02 21.47 10.75
N SER A 228 -3.17 22.26 10.09
CA SER A 228 -1.95 22.91 10.56
C SER A 228 -0.64 22.19 10.26
N THR A 229 0.24 23.00 9.70
CA THR A 229 1.63 22.84 9.28
C THR A 229 2.61 22.46 10.39
N LYS A 230 2.15 21.78 11.44
CA LYS A 230 2.96 21.09 12.45
C LYS A 230 2.20 19.82 12.84
N ALA A 231 2.57 18.71 12.22
CA ALA A 231 2.11 17.41 12.68
C ALA A 231 2.73 17.14 14.06
N SER A 232 1.99 17.45 15.12
CA SER A 232 2.25 16.90 16.45
C SER A 232 1.03 16.08 16.83
N PHE A 233 1.07 14.79 16.47
CA PHE A 233 0.32 13.78 17.22
C PHE A 233 1.09 13.48 18.51
N PRO A 234 0.42 13.08 19.60
CA PRO A 234 1.08 12.76 20.85
C PRO A 234 2.18 11.73 20.59
N SER A 235 3.38 12.02 21.06
CA SER A 235 4.45 11.03 21.16
C SER A 235 3.89 9.81 21.87
N VAL A 236 4.07 8.64 21.25
CA VAL A 236 4.00 7.38 21.99
C VAL A 236 5.08 7.48 23.06
N ASN A 237 4.67 7.68 24.32
CA ASN A 237 5.58 7.67 25.44
C ASN A 237 6.13 6.23 25.57
N HIS A 238 7.34 6.01 25.08
CA HIS A 238 8.18 4.91 25.52
C HIS A 238 8.78 5.26 26.89
N SER A 239 7.93 5.26 27.91
CA SER A 239 8.33 5.26 29.32
C SER A 239 7.10 4.91 30.13
N ASP A 240 6.96 3.62 30.46
CA ASP A 240 6.40 3.09 31.71
C ASP A 240 5.98 1.62 31.52
N SER A 241 6.96 0.72 31.35
CA SER A 241 6.85 -0.69 31.75
C SER A 241 8.22 -1.40 31.71
N ILE A 242 9.22 -0.80 32.35
CA ILE A 242 10.33 -1.56 32.93
C ILE A 242 10.45 -1.10 34.36
N LEU A 243 9.80 -1.84 35.27
CA LEU A 243 10.15 -2.04 36.68
C LEU A 243 9.04 -2.87 37.35
N ALA A 244 9.12 -4.18 37.19
CA ALA A 244 8.83 -5.23 38.17
C ALA A 244 9.00 -6.60 37.50
#